data_AF-A0A0A2A2A9-F1
#
_entry.id   AF-A0A0A2A2A9-F1
#
_cell.length_a   1.000
_cell.length_b   1.000
_cell.length_c   1.000
_cell.angle_alpha   90.00
_cell.angle_beta   90.00
_cell.angle_gamma   90.00
#
_symmetry.space_group_name_H-M   'P 1'
#
loop_
_entity.id
_entity.type
_entity.pdbx_description
1 polymer ?
#
loop_
_entity_poly.entity_id
_entity_poly.type
_entity_poly.pdbx_seq_one_letter_code
_entity_poly.pdbx_strand_id
1 'polypeptide(L)'
;MKKKSIIYSDLSKKQLEKLKELYIQKKIESMSHQDLKQYVLEIISHQINDTIGKEEEMEAWGEMSDFFADQFEIIILEIQTQYIDDKNVRETEIDSQKQRIELLERNNTDQEKKDMWDD
;
A
#
# COMPACT_ATOMS: atom_id res chain seq x y z
N MET A 1 22.51 -18.00 -36.33
CA MET A 1 21.04 -18.18 -36.24
C MET A 1 20.46 -17.02 -35.47
N LYS A 2 19.51 -16.25 -36.04
CA LYS A 2 18.83 -15.17 -35.29
C LYS A 2 18.01 -15.83 -34.18
N LYS A 3 18.35 -15.59 -32.91
CA LYS A 3 17.52 -16.01 -31.78
C LYS A 3 16.16 -15.36 -31.97
N LYS A 4 15.10 -16.14 -32.23
CA LYS A 4 13.73 -15.62 -32.16
C LYS A 4 13.49 -15.20 -30.71
N SER A 5 13.08 -13.96 -30.51
CA SER A 5 12.64 -13.50 -29.19
C SER A 5 11.32 -14.18 -28.86
N ILE A 6 11.24 -14.77 -27.68
CA ILE A 6 10.00 -15.33 -27.14
C ILE A 6 9.14 -14.14 -26.70
N ILE A 7 7.86 -14.14 -27.08
CA ILE A 7 6.89 -13.12 -26.68
C ILE A 7 5.85 -13.69 -25.72
N TYR A 8 5.08 -12.83 -25.06
CA TYR A 8 4.09 -13.23 -24.04
C TYR A 8 3.12 -14.31 -24.54
N SER A 9 2.63 -14.17 -25.77
CA SER A 9 1.66 -15.11 -26.37
C SER A 9 2.24 -16.50 -26.67
N ASP A 10 3.56 -16.67 -26.61
CA ASP A 10 4.20 -17.97 -26.81
C ASP A 10 4.13 -18.85 -25.55
N LEU A 11 3.74 -18.27 -24.41
CA LEU A 11 3.67 -18.95 -23.12
C LEU A 11 2.23 -19.33 -22.79
N SER A 12 2.03 -20.57 -22.35
CA SER A 12 0.80 -20.96 -21.68
C SER A 12 0.67 -20.29 -20.30
N LYS A 13 -0.55 -20.21 -19.77
CA LYS A 13 -0.82 -19.66 -18.43
C LYS A 13 0.06 -20.28 -17.34
N LYS A 14 0.21 -21.62 -17.35
CA LYS A 14 1.06 -22.36 -16.38
C LYS A 14 2.54 -22.01 -16.51
N GLN A 15 3.05 -21.85 -17.74
CA GLN A 15 4.44 -21.45 -17.97
C GLN A 15 4.68 -20.02 -17.52
N LEU A 16 3.71 -19.13 -17.75
CA LEU A 16 3.78 -17.74 -17.29
C LEU A 16 3.75 -17.64 -15.76
N GLU A 17 2.86 -18.39 -15.09
CA GLU A 17 2.83 -18.48 -13.63
C GLU A 17 4.19 -18.95 -13.10
N LYS A 18 4.79 -19.98 -13.70
CA LYS A 18 6.10 -20.45 -13.29
C LYS A 18 7.21 -19.43 -13.52
N LEU A 19 7.14 -18.67 -14.60
CA LEU A 19 8.07 -17.57 -14.88
C LEU A 19 7.95 -16.46 -13.82
N LYS A 20 6.73 -16.11 -13.41
CA LYS A 20 6.48 -15.13 -12.35
C LYS A 20 7.06 -15.59 -11.01
N GLU A 21 6.84 -16.84 -10.62
CA GLU A 21 7.43 -17.41 -9.40
C GLU A 21 8.96 -17.33 -9.43
N LEU A 22 9.57 -17.76 -10.54
CA LEU A 22 11.03 -17.74 -10.71
C LEU A 22 11.57 -16.30 -10.64
N TYR A 23 10.89 -15.35 -11.27
CA TYR A 23 11.25 -13.94 -11.23
C TYR A 23 11.22 -13.41 -9.79
N ILE A 24 10.14 -13.64 -9.05
CA ILE A 24 9.99 -13.17 -7.66
C ILE A 24 11.14 -13.70 -6.80
N GLN A 25 11.41 -15.00 -6.89
CA GLN A 25 12.51 -15.63 -6.15
C GLN A 25 13.85 -15.00 -6.50
N LYS A 26 14.18 -14.89 -7.79
CA LYS A 26 15.46 -14.32 -8.24
C LYS A 26 15.60 -12.85 -7.89
N LYS A 27 14.50 -12.10 -7.92
CA LYS A 27 14.46 -10.69 -7.55
C LYS A 27 14.82 -10.52 -6.07
N ILE A 28 14.25 -11.32 -5.18
CA ILE A 28 14.58 -11.29 -3.73
C ILE A 28 16.03 -11.72 -3.51
N GLU A 29 16.47 -12.82 -4.11
CA GLU A 29 17.85 -13.33 -3.98
C GLU A 29 18.91 -12.33 -4.48
N SER A 30 18.55 -11.46 -5.41
CA SER A 30 19.46 -10.45 -5.97
C SER A 30 19.60 -9.19 -5.10
N MET A 31 18.69 -8.96 -4.16
CA MET A 31 18.71 -7.77 -3.31
C MET A 31 19.67 -7.95 -2.13
N SER A 32 20.37 -6.88 -1.75
CA SER A 32 21.05 -6.87 -0.46
C SER A 32 20.02 -6.86 0.68
N HIS A 33 20.46 -7.20 1.89
CA HIS A 33 19.60 -7.11 3.06
C HIS A 33 19.07 -5.68 3.29
N GLN A 34 19.88 -4.66 2.98
CA GLN A 34 19.47 -3.26 3.10
C GLN A 34 18.40 -2.91 2.07
N ASP A 35 18.59 -3.31 0.80
CA ASP A 35 17.61 -3.05 -0.26
C ASP A 35 16.29 -3.77 0.02
N LEU A 36 16.36 -5.02 0.49
CA LEU A 36 15.17 -5.78 0.86
C LEU A 36 14.43 -5.11 2.03
N LYS A 37 15.16 -4.63 3.05
CA LYS A 37 14.57 -3.90 4.17
C LYS A 37 13.90 -2.60 3.71
N GLN A 38 14.54 -1.86 2.82
CA GLN A 38 13.99 -0.62 2.26
C GLN A 38 12.74 -0.89 1.40
N TYR A 39 12.80 -1.92 0.56
CA TYR A 39 11.68 -2.33 -0.28
C TYR A 39 10.46 -2.76 0.55
N VAL A 40 10.67 -3.52 1.62
CA VAL A 40 9.59 -3.94 2.53
C VAL A 40 9.05 -2.75 3.33
N LEU A 41 9.91 -1.84 3.78
CA LEU A 41 9.50 -0.60 4.46
C LEU A 41 8.55 0.23 3.59
N GLU A 42 8.90 0.42 2.32
CA GLU A 42 8.05 1.16 1.37
C GLU A 42 6.69 0.50 1.18
N ILE A 43 6.64 -0.83 1.08
CA ILE A 43 5.38 -1.58 0.97
C ILE A 43 4.52 -1.37 2.21
N ILE A 44 5.07 -1.59 3.41
CA ILE A 44 4.33 -1.43 4.67
C ILE A 44 3.87 0.02 4.84
N SER A 45 4.72 0.99 4.50
CA SER A 45 4.37 2.41 4.55
C SER A 45 3.15 2.73 3.69
N HIS A 46 3.09 2.25 2.45
CA HIS A 46 1.92 2.47 1.61
C HIS A 46 0.67 1.77 2.17
N GLN A 47 0.80 0.56 2.72
CA GLN A 47 -0.33 -0.19 3.30
C GLN A 47 -0.93 0.50 4.52
N ILE A 48 -0.12 1.17 5.34
CA ILE A 48 -0.56 1.82 6.58
C ILE A 48 -0.92 3.29 6.37
N ASN A 49 -0.16 4.03 5.55
CA ASN A 49 -0.32 5.49 5.42
C ASN A 49 -1.20 5.93 4.26
N ASP A 50 -1.31 5.11 3.19
CA ASP A 50 -2.11 5.46 2.01
C ASP A 50 -3.49 4.78 1.99
N THR A 51 -3.95 4.31 3.16
CA THR A 51 -5.29 3.76 3.41
C THR A 51 -6.36 4.77 2.98
N ILE A 52 -7.45 4.26 2.41
CA ILE A 52 -8.57 5.06 1.91
C ILE A 52 -9.83 4.63 2.63
N GLY A 53 -10.29 5.52 3.51
CA GLY A 53 -11.57 5.36 4.18
C GLY A 53 -11.46 4.58 5.49
N LYS A 54 -12.56 4.66 6.25
CA LYS A 54 -12.57 4.28 7.66
C LYS A 54 -12.32 2.79 7.92
N GLU A 55 -12.71 1.92 6.99
CA GLU A 55 -12.53 0.47 7.14
C GLU A 55 -11.06 0.09 7.05
N GLU A 56 -10.35 0.55 6.02
CA GLU A 56 -8.91 0.31 5.84
C GLU A 56 -8.07 0.91 6.99
N GLU A 57 -8.46 2.08 7.50
CA GLU A 57 -7.83 2.68 8.69
C GLU A 57 -8.06 1.85 9.98
N MET A 58 -9.24 1.25 10.14
CA MET A 58 -9.51 0.34 11.26
C MET A 58 -8.76 -0.99 11.11
N GLU A 59 -8.57 -1.48 9.89
CA GLU A 59 -7.73 -2.65 9.62
C GLU A 59 -6.27 -2.36 9.95
N ALA A 60 -5.71 -1.25 9.47
CA ALA A 60 -4.35 -0.82 9.80
C ALA A 60 -4.17 -0.62 11.32
N TRP A 61 -5.17 -0.03 12.00
CA TRP A 61 -5.18 0.06 13.47
C TRP A 61 -5.14 -1.31 14.14
N GLY A 62 -5.96 -2.26 13.65
CA GLY A 62 -5.97 -3.63 14.14
C GLY A 62 -4.62 -4.31 13.98
N GLU A 63 -4.00 -4.20 12.80
CA GLU A 63 -2.65 -4.73 12.54
C GLU A 63 -1.60 -4.15 13.49
N MET A 64 -1.62 -2.83 13.73
CA MET A 64 -0.72 -2.18 14.69
C MET A 64 -0.98 -2.67 16.12
N SER A 65 -2.25 -2.76 16.52
CA SER A 65 -2.64 -3.24 17.85
C SER A 65 -2.17 -4.67 18.08
N ASP A 66 -2.34 -5.55 17.11
CA ASP A 66 -1.92 -6.96 17.19
C ASP A 66 -0.38 -7.08 17.21
N PHE A 67 0.32 -6.23 16.44
CA PHE A 67 1.79 -6.24 16.40
C PHE A 67 2.43 -5.76 17.70
N PHE A 68 1.95 -4.64 18.25
CA PHE A 68 2.49 -4.06 19.50
C PHE A 68 1.93 -4.73 20.76
N ALA A 69 0.80 -5.43 20.64
CA ALA A 69 0.16 -6.21 21.70
C ALA A 69 0.08 -5.41 23.02
N ASP A 70 0.59 -5.97 24.12
CA ASP A 70 0.54 -5.37 25.46
C ASP A 70 1.24 -4.00 25.55
N GLN A 71 2.13 -3.66 24.61
CA GLN A 71 2.82 -2.37 24.58
C GLN A 71 2.04 -1.29 23.83
N PHE A 72 1.00 -1.65 23.09
CA PHE A 72 0.31 -0.73 22.18
C PHE A 72 -0.26 0.48 22.90
N GLU A 73 -0.99 0.27 24.01
CA GLU A 73 -1.55 1.35 24.81
C GLU A 73 -0.47 2.25 25.43
N ILE A 74 0.64 1.66 25.89
CA ILE A 74 1.76 2.42 26.48
C ILE A 74 2.39 3.32 25.42
N ILE A 75 2.64 2.79 24.23
CA ILE A 75 3.21 3.55 23.10
C ILE A 75 2.28 4.71 22.72
N ILE A 76 0.97 4.48 22.65
CA ILE A 76 -0.01 5.54 22.37
C ILE A 76 0.05 6.63 23.44
N LEU A 77 0.10 6.27 24.73
CA LEU A 77 0.18 7.24 25.82
C LEU A 77 1.47 8.06 25.78
N GLU A 78 2.60 7.43 25.44
CA GLU A 78 3.88 8.11 25.25
C GLU A 78 3.83 9.10 24.10
N ILE A 79 3.29 8.69 22.94
CA ILE A 79 3.06 9.58 21.79
C ILE A 79 2.17 10.74 22.22
N GLN A 80 1.01 10.48 22.80
CA GLN A 80 0.10 11.53 23.26
C GLN A 80 0.79 12.53 24.19
N THR A 81 1.63 12.05 25.11
CA THR A 81 2.38 12.90 26.05
C THR A 81 3.41 13.78 25.33
N GLN A 82 4.11 13.25 24.33
CA GLN A 82 5.09 13.99 23.52
C GLN A 82 4.45 15.12 22.72
N TYR A 83 3.19 14.95 22.29
CA TYR A 83 2.44 15.93 21.48
C TYR A 83 1.40 16.74 22.29
N ILE A 84 1.47 16.75 23.64
CA ILE A 84 0.55 17.52 24.50
C ILE A 84 0.57 19.02 24.18
N ASP A 85 1.74 19.59 23.86
CA ASP A 85 1.91 21.02 23.60
C ASP A 85 1.45 21.43 22.18
N ASP A 86 1.39 20.49 21.23
CA ASP A 86 0.86 20.72 19.88
C ASP A 86 -0.67 20.83 19.84
N LYS A 87 -1.38 20.48 20.93
CA LYS A 87 -2.84 20.71 21.06
C LYS A 87 -3.27 22.18 20.92
N ASN A 88 -2.36 23.14 21.08
CA ASN A 88 -2.67 24.56 20.92
C ASN A 88 -2.58 25.04 19.46
N VAL A 89 -1.96 24.25 18.57
CA VAL A 89 -2.01 24.47 17.14
C VAL A 89 -3.11 23.55 16.63
N ARG A 90 -4.29 24.10 16.35
CA ARG A 90 -5.25 23.40 15.49
C ARG A 90 -4.54 23.20 14.17
N GLU A 91 -3.97 22.02 13.95
CA GLU A 91 -3.60 21.57 12.63
C GLU A 91 -4.90 21.48 11.82
N THR A 92 -5.24 22.59 11.18
CA THR A 92 -5.86 22.51 9.86
C THR A 92 -4.82 21.94 8.91
N GLU A 93 -4.40 20.68 9.13
CA GLU A 93 -4.00 19.87 8.01
C GLU A 93 -5.22 19.87 7.11
N ILE A 94 -5.06 20.50 5.96
CA ILE A 94 -5.99 20.36 4.86
C ILE A 94 -5.91 18.88 4.53
N ASP A 95 -6.84 18.13 5.12
CA ASP A 95 -6.96 16.69 5.00
C ASP A 95 -6.91 16.34 3.50
N SER A 96 -5.72 15.91 3.08
CA SER A 96 -5.41 15.53 1.71
C SER A 96 -6.25 14.32 1.32
N GLN A 97 -6.66 13.51 2.29
CA GLN A 97 -7.64 12.44 2.13
C GLN A 97 -9.03 13.03 1.86
N LYS A 98 -9.46 14.11 2.53
CA LYS A 98 -10.72 14.82 2.21
C LYS A 98 -10.73 15.38 0.80
N GLN A 99 -9.62 15.96 0.34
CA GLN A 99 -9.50 16.41 -1.04
C GLN A 99 -9.55 15.23 -2.02
N ARG A 100 -8.92 14.11 -1.69
CA ARG A 100 -8.94 12.88 -2.48
C ARG A 100 -10.35 12.26 -2.52
N ILE A 101 -11.07 12.24 -1.40
CA ILE A 101 -12.46 11.79 -1.28
C ILE A 101 -13.37 12.70 -2.10
N GLU A 102 -13.24 14.03 -2.00
CA GLU A 102 -14.00 14.96 -2.86
C GLU A 102 -13.71 14.72 -4.36
N LEU A 103 -12.46 14.44 -4.74
CA LEU A 103 -12.11 14.12 -6.12
C LEU A 103 -12.68 12.78 -6.57
N LEU A 104 -12.72 11.77 -5.69
CA LEU A 104 -13.34 10.47 -5.96
C LEU A 104 -14.86 10.57 -6.05
N GLU A 105 -15.50 11.35 -5.18
CA GLU A 105 -16.95 11.62 -5.23
C GLU A 105 -17.33 12.37 -6.50
N ARG A 106 -16.56 13.41 -6.90
CA ARG A 106 -16.73 14.12 -8.17
C ARG A 106 -16.57 13.18 -9.37
N ASN A 107 -15.58 12.27 -9.36
CA ASN A 107 -15.42 11.28 -10.43
C ASN A 107 -16.54 10.23 -10.45
N ASN A 108 -17.05 9.83 -9.28
CA ASN A 108 -18.14 8.86 -9.17
C ASN A 108 -19.50 9.41 -9.60
N THR A 109 -19.70 10.74 -9.56
CA THR A 109 -20.98 11.34 -10.02
C THR A 109 -21.08 11.43 -11.55
N ASP A 110 -19.95 11.40 -12.26
CA ASP A 110 -19.87 11.58 -13.72
C ASP A 110 -19.65 10.28 -14.52
N GLN A 111 -19.68 9.11 -13.87
CA GLN A 111 -19.60 7.82 -14.58
C GLN A 111 -20.79 6.92 -14.25
N GLU A 112 -21.90 7.14 -14.96
CA GLU A 112 -22.69 6.01 -15.43
C GLU A 112 -21.72 4.99 -16.02
N LYS A 113 -21.60 3.85 -15.33
CA LYS A 113 -20.65 2.78 -15.57
C LYS A 113 -20.54 2.46 -17.06
N LYS A 114 -19.51 2.98 -17.72
CA LYS A 114 -19.04 2.43 -18.98
C LYS A 114 -18.02 1.37 -18.62
N ASP A 115 -18.42 0.12 -18.76
CA ASP A 115 -17.54 -1.03 -18.60
C ASP A 115 -16.39 -0.90 -19.61
N MET A 116 -15.17 -0.72 -19.12
CA MET A 116 -13.96 -0.49 -19.93
C MET A 116 -13.22 -1.79 -20.25
N TRP A 117 -13.87 -2.94 -20.03
CA TRP A 117 -13.29 -4.28 -20.19
C TRP A 117 -13.97 -5.13 -21.26
N ASP A 118 -14.87 -4.56 -22.06
CA ASP A 118 -15.37 -5.18 -23.29
C ASP A 118 -14.74 -4.51 -24.53
N ASP A 119 -13.58 -5.04 -24.94
CA ASP A 119 -13.17 -5.28 -26.33
C ASP A 119 -11.86 -6.12 -26.41
#